data_AF-A0A849H9V4-F1
#
_entry.id   AF-A0A849H9V4-F1
#
_cell.length_a   1.000
_cell.length_b   1.000
_cell.length_c   1.000
_cell.angle_alpha   90.00
_cell.angle_beta   90.00
_cell.angle_gamma   90.00
#
_symmetry.space_group_name_H-M   'P 1'
#
loop_
_entity.id
_entity.type
_entity.pdbx_description
1 polymer ?
#
loop_
_entity_poly.entity_id
_entity_poly.type
_entity_poly.pdbx_seq_one_letter_code
_entity_poly.pdbx_strand_id
1 'polypeptide(L)'
;MPTQTRTQSHVFRVIDAMDAPHRGRVVRLRLKGGQPPALRDLKGATLRARSPEGEEEILRVVGFFLPGGRPSDARLSRTGRIDLMVEGENGQDRPLVSTQWEIHASV
;
A
#
# COMPACT_ATOMS: atom_id res chain seq x y z
N MET A 1 -20.03 -24.50 -7.36
CA MET A 1 -19.56 -23.48 -8.30
C MET A 1 -18.26 -22.90 -7.74
N PRO A 2 -17.10 -23.01 -8.42
CA PRO A 2 -15.89 -22.34 -7.95
C PRO A 2 -16.04 -20.85 -8.26
N THR A 3 -16.16 -20.04 -7.22
CA THR A 3 -16.08 -18.58 -7.32
C THR A 3 -14.66 -18.25 -7.76
N GLN A 4 -14.49 -17.90 -9.03
CA GLN A 4 -13.20 -17.49 -9.58
C GLN A 4 -12.86 -16.13 -8.98
N THR A 5 -12.08 -16.12 -7.89
CA THR A 5 -11.54 -14.89 -7.30
C THR A 5 -10.64 -14.26 -8.35
N ARG A 6 -11.14 -13.27 -9.09
CA ARG A 6 -10.32 -12.47 -10.00
C ARG A 6 -9.33 -11.70 -9.13
N THR A 7 -8.05 -12.08 -9.19
CA THR A 7 -6.96 -11.26 -8.66
C THR A 7 -7.03 -9.90 -9.34
N GLN A 8 -7.44 -8.87 -8.60
CA GLN A 8 -7.49 -7.52 -9.15
C GLN A 8 -6.13 -6.87 -8.94
N SER A 9 -5.55 -6.37 -10.03
CA SER A 9 -4.30 -5.63 -9.95
C SER A 9 -4.60 -4.14 -9.75
N HIS A 10 -4.06 -3.59 -8.67
CA HIS A 10 -4.20 -2.19 -8.32
C HIS A 10 -2.83 -1.54 -8.31
N VAL A 11 -2.74 -0.38 -8.98
CA VAL A 11 -1.50 0.40 -9.03
C VAL A 11 -1.73 1.67 -8.25
N PHE A 12 -0.93 1.86 -7.20
CA PHE A 12 -0.86 3.10 -6.46
C PHE A 12 0.45 3.81 -6.73
N ARG A 13 0.44 5.14 -6.67
CA ARG A 13 1.65 5.95 -6.61
C ARG A 13 1.88 6.38 -5.16
N VAL A 14 3.12 6.27 -4.71
CA VAL A 14 3.55 6.82 -3.42
C VAL A 14 3.67 8.34 -3.56
N ILE A 15 2.84 9.06 -2.81
CA ILE A 15 2.83 10.53 -2.79
C ILE A 15 3.61 11.11 -1.61
N ASP A 16 3.84 10.31 -0.57
CA ASP A 16 4.60 10.68 0.61
C ASP A 16 5.10 9.41 1.32
N ALA A 17 6.26 9.47 1.95
CA ALA A 17 6.87 8.35 2.67
C ALA A 17 7.68 8.86 3.87
N MET A 18 7.33 8.40 5.07
CA MET A 18 7.94 8.85 6.32
C MET A 18 8.18 7.69 7.26
N ASP A 19 9.20 7.80 8.11
CA ASP A 19 9.50 6.75 9.09
C ASP A 19 8.39 6.64 10.13
N ALA A 20 8.04 5.42 10.48
CA ALA A 20 7.17 5.18 11.62
C ALA A 20 7.99 5.30 12.93
N PRO A 21 7.37 5.67 14.06
CA PRO A 21 8.08 5.94 15.31
C PRO A 21 8.88 4.77 15.90
N HIS A 22 8.56 3.54 15.52
CA HIS A 22 9.17 2.34 16.09
C HIS A 22 9.74 1.42 15.01
N ARG A 23 8.92 1.01 14.03
CA ARG A 23 9.29 0.10 12.95
C ARG A 23 8.46 0.36 11.71
N GLY A 24 9.05 0.06 10.57
CA GLY A 24 8.42 0.21 9.27
C GLY A 24 8.40 1.64 8.77
N ARG A 25 7.61 1.85 7.73
CA ARG A 25 7.46 3.12 7.04
C ARG A 25 5.99 3.41 6.83
N VAL A 26 5.60 4.65 7.02
CA VAL A 26 4.29 5.14 6.60
C VAL A 26 4.40 5.56 5.14
N VAL A 27 3.58 4.96 4.29
CA VAL A 27 3.45 5.35 2.88
C VAL A 27 2.06 5.90 2.63
N ARG A 28 2.00 7.10 2.05
CA ARG A 28 0.74 7.67 1.56
C ARG A 28 0.62 7.36 0.09
N LEU A 29 -0.49 6.74 -0.27
CA LEU A 29 -0.75 6.19 -1.58
C LEU A 29 -1.87 6.94 -2.28
N ARG A 30 -1.74 7.08 -3.60
CA ARG A 30 -2.81 7.54 -4.49
C ARG A 30 -3.04 6.50 -5.58
N LEU A 31 -4.26 6.01 -5.71
CA LEU A 31 -4.67 5.09 -6.77
C LEU A 31 -4.42 5.74 -8.13
N LYS A 32 -3.66 5.04 -8.99
CA LYS A 32 -3.30 5.43 -10.35
C LYS A 32 -4.08 4.61 -11.38
N GLY A 33 -4.33 3.34 -11.09
CA GLY A 33 -5.06 2.43 -11.97
C GLY A 33 -5.67 1.24 -11.23
N GLY A 34 -6.76 0.70 -11.80
CA GLY A 34 -7.59 -0.33 -11.17
C GLY A 34 -8.79 0.25 -10.41
N GLN A 35 -9.72 -0.61 -9.99
CA GLN A 35 -10.76 -0.21 -9.03
C GLN A 35 -10.13 -0.03 -7.64
N PRO A 36 -10.66 0.80 -6.74
CA PRO A 36 -10.16 0.86 -5.38
C PRO A 36 -10.42 -0.48 -4.65
N PRO A 37 -9.41 -1.16 -4.08
CA PRO A 37 -9.61 -2.39 -3.32
C PRO A 37 -10.37 -2.11 -2.01
N ALA A 38 -10.96 -3.15 -1.41
CA ALA A 38 -11.48 -2.99 -0.05
C ALA A 38 -10.32 -2.94 0.95
N LEU A 39 -10.47 -2.15 2.01
CA LEU A 39 -9.45 -1.99 3.04
C LEU A 39 -9.11 -3.31 3.73
N ARG A 40 -10.09 -4.20 3.89
CA ARG A 40 -9.86 -5.55 4.45
C ARG A 40 -8.86 -6.36 3.64
N ASP A 41 -8.82 -6.16 2.32
CA ASP A 41 -7.96 -6.92 1.41
C ASP A 41 -6.52 -6.37 1.45
N LEU A 42 -6.35 -5.10 1.79
CA LEU A 42 -5.04 -4.48 2.00
C LEU A 42 -4.40 -4.86 3.34
N LYS A 43 -5.19 -5.21 4.36
CA LYS A 43 -4.67 -5.49 5.69
C LYS A 43 -3.90 -6.82 5.68
N GLY A 44 -2.60 -6.78 5.99
CA GLY A 44 -1.74 -7.96 5.97
C GLY A 44 -1.28 -8.37 4.56
N ALA A 45 -1.66 -7.61 3.53
CA ALA A 45 -1.28 -7.90 2.16
C ALA A 45 0.23 -7.72 1.94
N THR A 46 0.75 -8.50 1.00
CA THR A 46 2.08 -8.31 0.43
C THR A 46 1.96 -7.43 -0.81
N LEU A 47 2.77 -6.38 -0.87
CA LEU A 47 2.77 -5.39 -1.94
C LEU A 47 4.15 -5.40 -2.61
N ARG A 48 4.17 -5.20 -3.92
CA ARG A 48 5.41 -5.00 -4.66
C ARG A 48 5.59 -3.52 -4.95
N ALA A 49 6.62 -2.92 -4.36
CA ALA A 49 7.01 -1.55 -4.63
C ALA A 49 8.05 -1.54 -5.76
N ARG A 50 7.94 -0.56 -6.66
CA ARG A 50 8.88 -0.35 -7.77
C ARG A 50 9.32 1.10 -7.84
N SER A 51 10.62 1.35 -7.84
CA SER A 51 11.20 2.69 -7.98
C SER A 51 11.10 3.19 -9.43
N PRO A 52 11.16 4.52 -9.65
CA PRO A 52 11.32 5.09 -10.98
C PRO A 52 12.55 4.57 -11.74
N GLU A 53 13.62 4.22 -11.02
CA GLU A 53 14.88 3.70 -11.53
C GLU A 53 14.82 2.18 -11.82
N GLY A 54 13.73 1.51 -11.44
CA GLY A 54 13.50 0.09 -11.69
C GLY A 54 13.89 -0.84 -10.54
N GLU A 55 14.30 -0.31 -9.38
CA GLU A 55 14.49 -1.10 -8.16
C GLU A 55 13.14 -1.63 -7.67
N GLU A 56 13.15 -2.78 -7.00
CA GLU A 56 11.93 -3.38 -6.47
C GLU A 56 12.12 -3.84 -5.04
N GLU A 57 11.04 -3.71 -4.27
CA GLU A 57 11.00 -4.11 -2.86
C GLU A 57 9.66 -4.79 -2.55
N ILE A 58 9.70 -5.83 -1.73
CA ILE A 58 8.50 -6.50 -1.23
C ILE A 58 8.17 -5.91 0.14
N LEU A 59 6.94 -5.42 0.27
CA LEU A 59 6.42 -4.76 1.46
C LEU A 59 5.28 -5.58 2.06
N ARG A 60 5.18 -5.60 3.39
CA ARG A 60 4.05 -6.16 4.11
C ARG A 60 3.24 -5.05 4.77
N VAL A 61 1.93 -5.04 4.56
CA VAL A 61 1.03 -4.10 5.25
C VAL A 61 0.81 -4.55 6.68
N VAL A 62 1.38 -3.81 7.64
CA VAL A 62 1.20 -4.09 9.07
C VAL A 62 0.01 -3.33 9.67
N GLY A 63 -0.44 -2.27 9.02
CA GLY A 63 -1.61 -1.52 9.45
C GLY A 63 -1.92 -0.30 8.61
N PHE A 64 -2.85 0.51 9.09
CA PHE A 64 -3.20 1.79 8.49
C PHE A 64 -2.67 2.91 9.37
N PHE A 65 -2.12 3.96 8.74
CA PHE A 65 -1.74 5.16 9.46
C PHE A 65 -2.96 6.09 9.56
N LEU A 66 -3.30 6.53 10.78
CA LEU A 66 -4.60 7.14 11.10
C LEU A 66 -4.63 8.65 11.40
N PRO A 67 -3.67 9.50 10.98
CA PRO A 67 -3.65 10.89 11.43
C PRO A 67 -4.86 11.71 10.96
N GLY A 68 -5.64 11.23 9.98
CA GLY A 68 -6.83 11.89 9.43
C GLY A 68 -8.17 11.19 9.74
N GLY A 69 -8.22 10.30 10.74
CA GLY A 69 -9.43 9.55 11.11
C GLY A 69 -9.45 8.10 10.61
N ARG A 70 -10.58 7.41 10.83
CA ARG A 70 -10.72 5.98 10.50
C ARG A 70 -10.75 5.79 8.96
N PRO A 71 -9.85 4.98 8.38
CA PRO A 71 -9.86 4.67 6.96
C PRO A 71 -11.14 3.89 6.65
N SER A 72 -11.73 4.19 5.49
CA SER A 72 -12.96 3.53 5.02
C SER A 72 -12.92 3.31 3.52
N ASP A 73 -13.60 2.26 3.06
CA ASP A 73 -13.79 1.97 1.63
C ASP A 73 -14.44 3.17 0.90
N ALA A 74 -15.36 3.87 1.57
CA ALA A 74 -15.99 5.09 1.06
C ALA A 74 -14.99 6.24 0.84
N ARG A 75 -14.02 6.43 1.74
CA ARG A 75 -12.98 7.45 1.56
C ARG A 75 -12.01 7.07 0.45
N LEU A 76 -11.58 5.80 0.41
CA LEU A 76 -10.68 5.30 -0.62
C LEU A 76 -11.33 5.41 -2.00
N SER A 77 -12.58 5.00 -2.15
CA SER A 77 -13.31 5.12 -3.44
C SER A 77 -13.51 6.57 -3.87
N ARG A 78 -13.83 7.49 -2.95
CA ARG A 78 -14.05 8.90 -3.27
C ARG A 78 -12.78 9.67 -3.61
N THR A 79 -11.67 9.35 -2.95
CA THR A 79 -10.43 10.17 -3.03
C THR A 79 -9.27 9.47 -3.73
N GLY A 80 -9.33 8.14 -3.85
CA GLY A 80 -8.22 7.29 -4.27
C GLY A 80 -7.05 7.28 -3.29
N ARG A 81 -7.18 7.82 -2.07
CA ARG A 81 -6.07 7.99 -1.14
C ARG A 81 -6.16 7.06 0.07
N ILE A 82 -5.03 6.46 0.43
CA ILE A 82 -4.90 5.66 1.64
C ILE A 82 -3.49 5.77 2.22
N ASP A 83 -3.39 5.73 3.55
CA ASP A 83 -2.12 5.79 4.26
C ASP A 83 -1.91 4.42 4.92
N LEU A 84 -0.82 3.76 4.56
CA LEU A 84 -0.46 2.43 5.04
C LEU A 84 0.79 2.52 5.91
N MET A 85 0.85 1.65 6.90
CA MET A 85 2.10 1.31 7.58
C MET A 85 2.61 0.00 6.99
N VAL A 86 3.84 0.02 6.50
CA VAL A 86 4.47 -1.11 5.82
C VAL A 86 5.82 -1.44 6.44
N GLU A 87 6.19 -2.71 6.38
CA GLU A 87 7.53 -3.20 6.71
C GLU A 87 8.13 -3.92 5.51
N GLY A 88 9.44 -4.03 5.45
CA GLY A 88 10.10 -4.78 4.38
C GLY A 88 9.95 -6.27 4.65
N GLU A 89 9.99 -7.08 3.59
CA GLU A 89 10.03 -8.52 3.75
C GLU A 89 11.25 -8.97 4.58
N ASN A 90 11.13 -10.09 5.29
CA ASN A 90 12.18 -10.66 6.15
C ASN A 90 12.63 -9.79 7.34
N GLY A 91 11.76 -8.91 7.84
CA GLY A 91 12.05 -8.14 9.05
C GLY A 91 13.01 -6.96 8.81
N GLN A 92 13.08 -6.48 7.56
CA GLN A 92 13.66 -5.16 7.31
C GLN A 92 12.81 -4.10 8.01
N ASP A 93 13.31 -3.63 9.14
CA ASP A 93 12.65 -2.63 9.98
C ASP A 93 12.43 -1.31 9.24
N ARG A 94 13.13 -1.05 8.12
CA ARG A 94 13.04 0.22 7.39
C ARG A 94 13.08 0.05 5.87
N PRO A 95 11.90 -0.01 5.22
CA PRO A 95 11.77 0.00 3.77
C PRO A 95 12.42 1.20 3.07
N LEU A 96 12.93 0.98 1.86
CA LEU A 96 13.51 2.03 1.01
C LEU A 96 12.44 2.80 0.22
N VAL A 97 11.24 2.22 0.07
CA VAL A 97 10.10 2.83 -0.60
C VAL A 97 9.95 4.33 -0.29
N SER A 98 9.86 5.12 -1.36
CA SER A 98 9.86 6.58 -1.28
C SER A 98 8.83 7.18 -2.23
N THR A 99 8.71 8.51 -2.22
CA THR A 99 7.86 9.25 -3.14
C THR A 99 8.16 8.86 -4.60
N GLN A 100 7.12 8.88 -5.43
CA GLN A 100 7.14 8.51 -6.86
C GLN A 100 7.24 7.02 -7.16
N TRP A 101 7.51 6.17 -6.18
CA TRP A 101 7.45 4.71 -6.37
C TRP A 101 6.02 4.27 -6.70
N GLU A 102 5.91 3.16 -7.41
CA GLU A 102 4.63 2.50 -7.70
C GLU A 102 4.46 1.28 -6.80
N ILE A 103 3.25 1.13 -6.24
CA ILE A 103 2.87 -0.01 -5.43
C ILE A 103 1.87 -0.83 -6.23
N HIS A 104 2.24 -2.08 -6.48
CA HIS A 104 1.40 -3.07 -7.12
C HIS A 104 0.81 -3.98 -6.04
N ALA A 105 -0.50 -3.87 -5.85
CA ALA A 105 -1.26 -4.77 -4.99
C ALA A 105 -1.98 -5.80 -5.88
N SER A 106 -1.80 -7.08 -5.59
CA SER A 106 -2.57 -8.18 -6.17
C SER A 106 -3.39 -8.78 -5.05
N VAL A 107 -4.62 -8.29 -4.88
CA VAL A 107 -5.55 -8.71 -3.84
C VAL A 107 -6.85 -9.25 -4.42
#